data_AF-A0A2D7AUF7-F1
#
_entry.id   AF-A0A2D7AUF7-F1
#
_cell.length_a   1.000
_cell.length_b   1.000
_cell.length_c   1.000
_cell.angle_alpha   90.00
_cell.angle_beta   90.00
_cell.angle_gamma   90.00
#
_symmetry.space_group_name_H-M   'P 1'
#
loop_
_entity.id
_entity.type
_entity.pdbx_description
1 polymer ?
#
loop_
_entity_poly.entity_id
_entity_poly.type
_entity_poly.pdbx_seq_one_letter_code
_entity_poly.pdbx_strand_id
1 'polypeptide(L)' 'MVNGYPINWALPAGSKLQMHPLYIKWSNQTIGAIDPGLVQQDIDNIYPNSENAEVLAFLSWIVRTKSL' A
#
# COMPACT_ATOMS: atom_id res chain seq x y z
N MET A 1 2.91 -6.86 -17.27
CA MET A 1 2.88 -5.96 -16.10
C MET A 1 2.73 -6.86 -14.88
N VAL A 2 3.58 -6.71 -13.87
CA VAL A 2 3.46 -7.49 -12.63
C VAL A 2 2.35 -6.84 -11.80
N ASN A 3 1.22 -7.52 -11.64
CA ASN A 3 0.15 -7.08 -10.75
C ASN A 3 0.54 -7.44 -9.32
N GLY A 4 0.17 -6.59 -8.35
CA GLY A 4 0.33 -6.90 -6.93
C GLY A 4 -0.47 -8.14 -6.53
N TYR A 5 -0.04 -8.86 -5.49
CA TYR A 5 -0.85 -9.93 -4.94
C TYR A 5 -2.16 -9.37 -4.34
N PRO A 6 -3.30 -10.05 -4.51
CA PRO A 6 -4.54 -9.63 -3.89
C PRO A 6 -4.38 -9.72 -2.37
N ILE A 7 -4.33 -8.58 -1.71
CA ILE A 7 -4.57 -8.50 -0.28
C ILE A 7 -6.05 -8.81 -0.10
N ASN A 8 -6.39 -9.59 0.92
CA ASN A 8 -7.77 -10.04 1.21
C ASN A 8 -8.66 -8.89 1.72
N TRP A 9 -8.46 -7.68 1.21
CA TRP A 9 -9.35 -6.55 1.33
C TRP A 9 -10.39 -6.65 0.23
N ALA A 10 -11.67 -6.56 0.61
CA ALA A 10 -12.75 -6.41 -0.32
C ALA A 10 -12.58 -5.06 -1.03
N LEU A 11 -11.79 -5.04 -2.10
CA LEU A 11 -11.59 -3.86 -2.90
C LEU A 11 -12.92 -3.53 -3.60
N PRO A 12 -13.40 -2.29 -3.52
CA PRO A 12 -14.62 -1.91 -4.20
C PRO A 12 -14.44 -2.10 -5.71
N ALA A 13 -15.53 -2.46 -6.39
CA ALA A 13 -15.55 -2.56 -7.84
C ALA A 13 -15.12 -1.21 -8.46
N GLY A 14 -14.05 -1.23 -9.26
CA GLY A 14 -13.46 -0.03 -9.85
C GLY A 14 -12.31 0.61 -9.06
N SER A 15 -11.87 0.00 -7.95
CA SER A 15 -10.68 0.45 -7.22
C SER A 15 -9.45 0.47 -8.12
N LYS A 16 -8.73 1.59 -8.13
CA LYS A 16 -7.47 1.75 -8.88
C LYS A 16 -6.26 1.32 -8.07
N LEU A 17 -6.46 0.92 -6.81
CA LEU A 17 -5.39 0.54 -5.89
C LEU A 17 -4.47 -0.54 -6.46
N GLN A 18 -5.03 -1.58 -7.09
CA GLN A 18 -4.23 -2.69 -7.65
C GLN A 18 -3.23 -2.26 -8.72
N MET A 19 -3.52 -1.15 -9.42
CA MET A 19 -2.64 -0.56 -10.44
C MET A 19 -1.71 0.51 -9.87
N HIS A 20 -1.90 0.90 -8.59
CA HIS A 20 -1.09 1.93 -7.98
C HIS A 20 0.35 1.44 -7.80
N PRO A 21 1.39 2.19 -8.25
CA PRO A 21 2.78 1.74 -8.20
C PRO A 21 3.24 1.33 -6.79
N LEU A 22 2.86 2.11 -5.77
CA LEU A 22 3.17 1.80 -4.37
C LEU A 22 2.44 0.55 -3.87
N TYR A 23 1.20 0.31 -4.33
CA TYR A 23 0.52 -0.93 -4.00
C TYR A 23 1.28 -2.13 -4.57
N ILE A 24 1.63 -2.09 -5.86
CA ILE A 24 2.39 -3.16 -6.53
C ILE A 24 3.75 -3.38 -5.84
N LYS A 25 4.45 -2.31 -5.46
CA LYS A 25 5.76 -2.36 -4.77
C LYS A 25 5.68 -3.13 -3.46
N TRP A 26 4.70 -2.83 -2.62
CA TRP A 26 4.64 -3.37 -1.26
C TRP A 26 3.81 -4.65 -1.15
N SER A 27 2.80 -4.84 -2.00
CA SER A 27 1.99 -6.09 -2.03
C SER A 27 2.77 -7.29 -2.57
N ASN A 28 3.88 -7.07 -3.28
CA ASN A 28 4.77 -8.12 -3.77
C ASN A 28 5.89 -8.49 -2.78
N GLN A 29 5.86 -7.97 -1.56
CA GLN A 29 6.84 -8.28 -0.51
C GLN A 29 6.16 -9.03 0.64
N THR A 30 6.93 -9.91 1.29
CA THR A 30 6.47 -10.52 2.54
C THR A 30 6.57 -9.49 3.67
N ILE A 31 5.65 -9.53 4.64
CA ILE A 31 5.67 -8.61 5.79
C ILE A 31 7.02 -8.64 6.52
N GLY A 32 7.66 -9.81 6.63
CA GLY A 32 8.99 -9.93 7.24
C GLY A 32 10.07 -9.09 6.55
N ALA A 33 10.01 -8.96 5.23
CA ALA A 33 11.00 -8.25 4.43
C ALA A 33 10.76 -6.73 4.33
N ILE A 34 9.59 -6.24 4.73
CA ILE A 34 9.26 -4.82 4.65
C ILE A 34 9.99 -4.04 5.75
N ASP A 35 10.71 -2.99 5.36
CA ASP A 35 11.24 -1.97 6.26
C ASP A 35 10.17 -0.86 6.47
N PRO A 36 9.67 -0.66 7.71
CA PRO A 36 8.66 0.36 7.98
C PRO A 36 9.14 1.79 7.72
N GLY A 37 10.44 2.08 7.80
CA GLY A 37 10.99 3.41 7.53
C GLY A 37 10.83 3.81 6.06
N LEU A 38 11.02 2.87 5.15
CA LEU A 38 10.81 3.10 3.71
C LEU A 38 9.33 3.31 3.36
N VAL A 39 8.43 2.64 4.08
CA VAL A 39 6.98 2.83 3.90
C VAL A 39 6.55 4.22 4.39
N GLN A 40 7.11 4.69 5.50
CA GLN A 40 6.85 6.05 6.01
C GLN A 40 7.34 7.13 5.03
N GLN A 41 8.54 6.96 4.46
CA GLN A 41 9.04 7.87 3.42
C GLN A 41 8.11 7.92 2.19
N ASP A 42 7.56 6.78 1.76
CA ASP A 42 6.58 6.77 0.68
C ASP A 42 5.30 7.51 1.07
N ILE A 43 4.82 7.39 2.31
CA ILE A 43 3.64 8.13 2.82
C ILE A 43 3.88 9.64 2.82
N ASP A 44 5.04 10.09 3.30
CA ASP A 44 5.39 11.52 3.41
C ASP A 44 5.40 12.24 2.04
N ASN A 45 5.58 11.48 0.95
CA ASN A 45 5.59 11.99 -0.42
C ASN A 45 4.20 12.01 -1.08
N ILE A 46 3.15 11.53 -0.43
CA ILE A 46 1.79 11.43 -1.01
C ILE A 46 0.94 12.63 -0.60
N TYR A 47 0.29 13.26 -1.57
CA TYR A 47 -0.72 14.29 -1.30
C TYR A 47 -1.97 13.67 -0.65
N PRO A 48 -2.46 14.23 0.47
CA PRO A 48 -3.64 13.71 1.18
C PRO A 48 -4.94 14.14 0.50
N ASN A 49 -5.23 13.55 -0.67
CA ASN A 49 -6.43 13.78 -1.45
C ASN A 49 -7.25 12.49 -1.62
N SER A 50 -8.46 12.61 -2.17
CA SER A 50 -9.37 11.48 -2.37
C SER A 50 -8.84 10.42 -3.34
N GLU A 51 -8.00 10.80 -4.30
CA GLU A 51 -7.41 9.87 -5.28
C GLU A 51 -6.38 8.95 -4.62
N ASN A 52 -5.66 9.46 -3.61
CA ASN A 52 -4.63 8.72 -2.89
C ASN A 52 -5.14 8.06 -1.60
N ALA A 53 -6.42 8.21 -1.25
CA ALA A 53 -6.95 7.71 0.00
C ALA A 53 -6.77 6.18 0.16
N GLU A 54 -7.01 5.41 -0.91
CA GLU A 54 -6.86 3.96 -0.89
C GLU A 54 -5.40 3.53 -0.67
N VAL A 55 -4.45 4.18 -1.34
CA VAL A 55 -3.03 3.84 -1.18
C VAL A 55 -2.50 4.28 0.19
N LEU A 56 -2.93 5.43 0.70
CA LEU A 56 -2.56 5.88 2.05
C LEU A 56 -3.09 4.92 3.12
N ALA A 57 -4.32 4.44 2.97
CA ALA A 57 -4.88 3.43 3.88
C ALA A 57 -4.08 2.13 3.85
N PHE A 58 -3.68 1.68 2.66
CA PHE A 58 -2.83 0.50 2.48
C PHE A 58 -1.45 0.66 3.15
N LEU A 59 -0.74 1.76 2.88
CA LEU A 59 0.59 1.99 3.46
C LEU A 59 0.51 2.16 4.99
N SER A 60 -0.52 2.83 5.48
CA SER A 60 -0.77 2.97 6.93
C SER A 60 -1.00 1.62 7.60
N TRP A 61 -1.74 0.72 6.94
CA TRP A 61 -1.93 -0.64 7.43
C TRP A 61 -0.61 -1.43 7.50
N ILE A 62 0.26 -1.29 6.50
CA ILE A 62 1.59 -1.93 6.54
C ILE A 62 2.41 -1.41 7.73
N VAL A 63 2.52 -0.09 7.88
CA VAL A 63 3.27 0.52 8.99
C VAL A 63 2.73 0.04 10.33
N ARG A 64 1.41 0.02 10.49
CA ARG A 64 0.77 -0.46 11.72
C ARG A 64 1.07 -1.92 11.99
N THR A 65 0.99 -2.77 10.96
CA THR A 65 1.22 -4.22 11.06
C THR A 65 2.66 -4.56 11.43
N LYS A 66 3.64 -3.78 10.94
CA LYS A 66 5.06 -3.92 11.31
C LYS A 66 5.41 -3.39 12.69
N SER A 67 4.53 -2.56 13.27
CA SER A 67 4.72 -1.93 14.58
C SER A 67 3.94 -2.65 15.71
N LEU A 68 3.37 -3.82 15.43
CA LEU A 68 2.74 -4.72 16.40
C LEU A 68 3.74 -5.79 16.84
#